data_AF-A0A953PQF4-F1
#
_entry.id   AF-A0A953PQF4-F1
#
_cell.length_a   1.000
_cell.length_b   1.000
_cell.length_c   1.000
_cell.angle_alpha   90.00
_cell.angle_beta   90.00
_cell.angle_gamma   90.00
#
_symmetry.space_group_name_H-M   'P 1'
#
loop_
_entity.id
_entity.type
_entity.pdbx_description
1 polymer ?
#
loop_
_entity_poly.entity_id
_entity_poly.type
_entity_poly.pdbx_seq_one_letter_code
_entity_poly.pdbx_strand_id
1 'polypeptide(L)'
;MNGVVSVVRKTKSAVDNSDVAIWLKPVAEAGRAAGLALPRLRLKILQHNKRFEPRLLVVPVGSVVDFPNEDPFFHNVFSLFDGKRFDLGLYEAGTSRSVAFTNLGICYIFCNIHPEMSAVVVVVDTPYYAVSNRAGEFTVPNVPPGRYALSVWHERHKPERPDEYPREVRISQASTSLGVIRLIESDQVIAPHKNKYGKDYNPPKPTSPIYKK
;
A
#
# COMPACT_ATOMS: atom_id res chain seq x y z
N MET A 1 5.76 2.83 18.81
CA MET A 1 5.91 4.21 18.35
C MET A 1 4.64 4.65 17.68
N ASN A 2 3.97 5.63 18.28
CA ASN A 2 2.64 6.03 17.84
C ASN A 2 2.71 7.31 17.02
N GLY A 3 1.64 7.64 16.31
CA GLY A 3 1.52 8.92 15.64
C GLY A 3 0.16 9.05 14.99
N VAL A 4 -0.08 10.22 14.41
CA VAL A 4 -1.31 10.51 13.67
C VAL A 4 -0.94 11.10 12.32
N VAL A 5 -1.58 10.63 11.27
CA VAL A 5 -1.53 11.26 9.95
C VAL A 5 -2.74 12.18 9.80
N SER A 6 -2.51 13.39 9.33
CA SER A 6 -3.54 14.31 8.89
C SER A 6 -3.37 14.54 7.41
N VAL A 7 -4.25 13.93 6.63
CA VAL A 7 -4.34 14.18 5.20
C VAL A 7 -5.15 15.47 5.03
N VAL A 8 -4.70 16.34 4.14
CA VAL A 8 -5.31 17.65 3.89
C VAL A 8 -5.69 17.76 2.41
N ARG A 9 -6.97 18.00 2.15
CA ARG A 9 -7.49 18.41 0.84
C ARG A 9 -7.66 19.92 0.79
N LYS A 10 -7.48 20.53 -0.39
CA LYS A 10 -7.86 21.93 -0.61
C LYS A 10 -9.38 22.13 -0.64
N THR A 11 -10.15 21.06 -0.85
CA THR A 11 -11.61 21.07 -0.92
C THR A 11 -12.26 20.69 0.42
N LYS A 12 -13.46 21.22 0.71
CA LYS A 12 -14.18 21.08 2.01
C LYS A 12 -14.75 19.67 2.31
N SER A 13 -14.36 18.63 1.59
CA SER A 13 -14.84 17.27 1.87
C SER A 13 -14.13 16.67 3.08
N ALA A 14 -14.82 15.80 3.83
CA ALA A 14 -14.19 15.00 4.87
C ALA A 14 -12.96 14.26 4.30
N VAL A 15 -11.84 14.33 5.01
CA VAL A 15 -10.60 13.69 4.58
C VAL A 15 -10.49 12.33 5.26
N ASP A 16 -10.37 11.28 4.46
CA ASP A 16 -10.05 9.95 4.93
C ASP A 16 -8.54 9.90 5.23
N ASN A 17 -8.18 9.66 6.50
CA ASN A 17 -6.78 9.59 6.92
C ASN A 17 -6.23 8.16 6.94
N SER A 18 -7.01 7.16 6.47
CA SER A 18 -6.57 5.77 6.35
C SER A 18 -5.65 5.56 5.15
N ASP A 19 -5.12 4.34 5.04
CA ASP A 19 -4.32 3.89 3.90
C ASP A 19 -3.07 4.74 3.65
N VAL A 20 -2.46 5.23 4.74
CA VAL A 20 -1.13 5.86 4.71
C VAL A 20 -0.12 4.84 5.21
N ALA A 21 0.85 4.47 4.38
CA ALA A 21 1.98 3.65 4.79
C ALA A 21 3.05 4.53 5.45
N ILE A 22 3.53 4.10 6.61
CA ILE A 22 4.62 4.74 7.34
C ILE A 22 5.69 3.68 7.61
N TRP A 23 6.95 3.99 7.33
CA TRP A 23 8.05 3.12 7.72
C TRP A 23 9.31 3.88 8.14
N LEU A 24 10.08 3.25 9.01
CA LEU A 24 11.30 3.78 9.60
C LEU A 24 12.46 2.87 9.21
N LYS A 25 13.41 3.39 8.43
CA LYS A 25 14.64 2.67 8.10
C LYS A 25 15.77 3.17 9.01
N PRO A 26 16.43 2.31 9.80
CA PRO A 26 17.57 2.76 10.61
C PRO A 26 18.63 3.40 9.72
N VAL A 27 19.13 4.56 10.13
CA VAL A 27 20.31 5.18 9.51
C VAL A 27 21.52 4.56 10.20
N ALA A 28 22.30 3.75 9.48
CA ALA A 28 23.49 3.12 10.04
C ALA A 28 24.42 4.19 10.61
N GLU A 29 24.88 4.01 11.85
CA GLU A 29 26.06 4.71 12.33
C GLU A 29 27.28 4.11 11.63
N ALA A 30 28.24 4.96 11.23
CA ALA A 30 29.49 4.50 10.65
C ALA A 30 30.10 3.42 11.57
N GLY A 31 30.20 2.18 11.06
CA GLY A 31 30.74 1.03 11.80
C GLY A 31 29.74 0.07 12.45
N ARG A 32 28.42 0.31 12.40
CA ARG A 32 27.37 -0.62 12.89
C ARG A 32 26.26 -0.83 11.87
N ALA A 33 26.53 -1.66 10.86
CA ALA A 33 25.47 -2.26 10.05
C ALA A 33 25.12 -3.64 10.64
N ALA A 34 24.25 -3.68 11.65
CA ALA A 34 23.57 -4.94 11.98
C ALA A 34 22.45 -5.13 10.96
N GLY A 35 22.60 -6.09 10.05
CA GLY A 35 21.52 -6.46 9.13
C GLY A 35 20.31 -6.89 9.94
N LEU A 36 19.22 -6.13 9.87
CA LEU A 36 17.97 -6.51 10.50
C LEU A 36 17.46 -7.78 9.82
N ALA A 37 17.22 -8.83 10.60
CA ALA A 37 16.51 -9.99 10.10
C ALA A 37 15.07 -9.58 9.79
N LEU A 38 14.71 -9.55 8.51
CA LEU A 38 13.35 -9.22 8.08
C LEU A 38 12.48 -10.47 8.12
N PRO A 39 11.29 -10.41 8.74
CA PRO A 39 10.37 -11.53 8.69
C PRO A 39 9.85 -11.68 7.26
N ARG A 40 9.86 -12.92 6.74
CA ARG A 40 9.20 -13.26 5.48
C ARG A 40 7.79 -13.70 5.81
N LEU A 41 6.83 -12.81 5.56
CA LEU A 41 5.44 -13.03 5.92
C LEU A 41 4.69 -13.69 4.76
N ARG A 42 3.61 -14.41 5.09
CA ARG A 42 2.59 -14.81 4.12
C ARG A 42 1.28 -14.14 4.50
N LEU A 43 0.87 -13.17 3.69
CA LEU A 43 -0.27 -12.28 3.94
C LEU A 43 -1.33 -12.47 2.86
N LYS A 44 -2.50 -11.86 3.01
CA LYS A 44 -3.61 -12.00 2.06
C LYS A 44 -4.15 -10.63 1.61
N ILE A 45 -4.57 -10.57 0.35
CA ILE A 45 -5.46 -9.54 -0.19
C ILE A 45 -6.65 -10.27 -0.83
N LEU A 46 -7.82 -10.18 -0.20
CA LEU A 46 -9.03 -10.86 -0.64
C LEU A 46 -9.61 -10.16 -1.87
N GLN A 47 -10.18 -10.92 -2.81
CA GLN A 47 -11.12 -10.38 -3.79
C GLN A 47 -12.53 -10.63 -3.27
N HIS A 48 -13.19 -9.56 -2.82
CA HIS A 48 -14.52 -9.65 -2.22
C HIS A 48 -15.34 -8.38 -2.55
N ASN A 49 -16.60 -8.55 -2.91
CA ASN A 49 -17.51 -7.49 -3.35
C ASN A 49 -16.92 -6.60 -4.46
N LYS A 50 -16.24 -7.21 -5.43
CA LYS A 50 -15.52 -6.49 -6.51
C LYS A 50 -14.53 -5.45 -5.97
N ARG A 51 -13.82 -5.81 -4.89
CA ARG A 51 -12.74 -5.02 -4.30
C ARG A 51 -11.58 -5.92 -3.90
N PHE A 52 -10.41 -5.31 -3.80
CA PHE A 52 -9.27 -5.89 -3.12
C PHE A 52 -9.26 -5.41 -1.67
N GLU A 53 -9.19 -6.35 -0.72
CA GLU A 53 -9.27 -6.04 0.72
C GLU A 53 -8.12 -6.75 1.48
N PRO A 54 -7.20 -6.02 2.14
CA PRO A 54 -7.16 -4.56 2.25
C PRO A 54 -6.74 -3.87 0.94
N ARG A 55 -7.07 -2.57 0.80
CA ARG A 55 -6.66 -1.74 -0.34
C ARG A 55 -5.17 -1.40 -0.30
N LEU A 56 -4.60 -1.23 0.88
CA LEU A 56 -3.17 -1.03 1.09
C LEU A 56 -2.61 -2.14 1.98
N LEU A 57 -1.51 -2.75 1.54
CA LEU A 57 -0.74 -3.71 2.32
C LEU A 57 0.74 -3.32 2.32
N VAL A 58 1.35 -3.23 3.50
CA VAL A 58 2.81 -3.05 3.64
C VAL A 58 3.43 -4.40 3.99
N VAL A 59 4.46 -4.80 3.25
CA VAL A 59 5.14 -6.09 3.45
C VAL A 59 6.65 -5.92 3.49
N PRO A 60 7.37 -6.66 4.35
CA PRO A 60 8.82 -6.78 4.24
C PRO A 60 9.21 -7.48 2.94
N VAL A 61 10.33 -7.06 2.35
CA VAL A 61 10.90 -7.71 1.16
C VAL A 61 11.13 -9.22 1.39
N GLY A 62 10.77 -10.02 0.39
CA GLY A 62 10.78 -11.48 0.45
C GLY A 62 9.47 -12.10 0.96
N SER A 63 8.48 -11.30 1.35
CA SER A 63 7.15 -11.79 1.75
C SER A 63 6.34 -12.29 0.55
N VAL A 64 5.35 -13.14 0.82
CA VAL A 64 4.39 -13.67 -0.16
C VAL A 64 3.00 -13.11 0.16
N VAL A 65 2.27 -12.70 -0.87
CA VAL A 65 0.86 -12.31 -0.74
C VAL A 65 -0.01 -13.28 -1.52
N ASP A 66 -1.03 -13.81 -0.86
CA ASP A 66 -2.08 -14.62 -1.45
C ASP A 66 -3.27 -13.76 -1.85
N PHE A 67 -3.87 -14.10 -2.99
CA PHE A 67 -5.05 -13.44 -3.52
C PHE A 67 -6.20 -14.46 -3.63
N PRO A 68 -6.89 -14.79 -2.53
CA PRO A 68 -8.07 -15.63 -2.60
C PRO A 68 -9.22 -14.88 -3.29
N ASN A 69 -10.00 -15.61 -4.08
CA ASN A 69 -11.23 -15.13 -4.68
C ASN A 69 -12.43 -15.57 -3.83
N GLU A 70 -13.09 -14.63 -3.15
CA GLU A 70 -14.27 -14.88 -2.33
C GLU A 70 -15.57 -14.39 -3.00
N ASP A 71 -15.48 -13.87 -4.22
CA ASP A 71 -16.65 -13.52 -5.03
C ASP A 71 -17.13 -14.74 -5.84
N PRO A 72 -18.44 -14.84 -6.17
CA PRO A 72 -19.01 -15.97 -6.90
C PRO A 72 -18.73 -15.92 -8.41
N PHE A 73 -17.73 -15.16 -8.85
CA PHE A 73 -17.35 -15.00 -10.26
C PHE A 73 -15.84 -14.89 -10.42
N PHE A 74 -15.36 -15.01 -11.65
CA PHE A 74 -13.93 -14.94 -11.93
C PHE A 74 -13.37 -13.56 -11.60
N HIS A 75 -12.11 -13.55 -11.18
CA HIS A 75 -11.29 -12.36 -11.09
C HIS A 75 -9.92 -12.59 -11.67
N ASN A 76 -9.19 -11.50 -11.88
CA ASN A 76 -7.80 -11.49 -12.27
C ASN A 76 -7.01 -10.58 -11.32
N VAL A 77 -5.73 -10.87 -11.17
CA VAL A 77 -4.80 -10.03 -10.40
C VAL A 77 -3.55 -9.84 -11.23
N PHE A 78 -3.26 -8.59 -11.58
CA PHE A 78 -2.08 -8.25 -12.34
C PHE A 78 -1.46 -6.95 -11.85
N SER A 79 -0.18 -6.76 -12.18
CA SER A 79 0.53 -5.51 -12.05
C SER A 79 1.46 -5.29 -13.24
N LEU A 80 1.47 -4.06 -13.74
CA LEU A 80 2.38 -3.61 -14.80
C LEU A 80 3.44 -2.62 -14.27
N PHE A 81 3.59 -2.51 -12.94
CA PHE A 81 4.52 -1.56 -12.33
C PHE A 81 5.84 -2.22 -11.95
N ASP A 82 6.91 -1.43 -11.98
CA ASP A 82 8.27 -1.94 -11.81
C ASP A 82 8.57 -2.51 -10.42
N GLY A 83 7.77 -2.12 -9.40
CA GLY A 83 7.84 -2.74 -8.07
C GLY A 83 7.63 -4.26 -8.10
N LYS A 84 6.75 -4.76 -8.98
CA LYS A 84 6.60 -6.19 -9.31
C LYS A 84 5.65 -6.34 -10.50
N ARG A 85 6.16 -6.72 -11.69
CA ARG A 85 5.31 -7.06 -12.84
C ARG A 85 4.85 -8.51 -12.78
N PHE A 86 3.55 -8.77 -12.94
CA PHE A 86 2.96 -10.11 -12.99
C PHE A 86 1.53 -10.11 -13.54
N ASP A 87 1.04 -11.26 -13.99
CA ASP A 87 -0.37 -11.53 -14.29
C ASP A 87 -0.71 -12.93 -13.78
N LEU A 88 -1.64 -13.03 -12.83
CA LEU A 88 -2.09 -14.31 -12.27
C LEU A 88 -3.19 -14.96 -13.12
N GLY A 89 -3.58 -14.44 -14.28
CA GLY A 89 -4.67 -14.99 -15.09
C GLY A 89 -6.05 -14.87 -14.43
N LEU A 90 -7.10 -15.29 -15.14
CA LEU A 90 -8.44 -15.38 -14.56
C LEU A 90 -8.56 -16.64 -13.70
N TYR A 91 -9.21 -16.55 -12.55
CA TYR A 91 -9.50 -17.71 -11.70
C TYR A 91 -10.82 -17.59 -10.95
N GLU A 92 -11.43 -18.74 -10.71
CA GLU A 92 -12.79 -18.90 -10.20
C GLU A 92 -12.90 -18.69 -8.68
N ALA A 93 -14.15 -18.61 -8.23
CA ALA A 93 -14.52 -18.49 -6.83
C ALA A 93 -13.89 -19.59 -5.96
N GLY A 94 -13.48 -19.25 -4.74
CA GLY A 94 -12.89 -20.18 -3.77
C GLY A 94 -11.43 -20.57 -4.04
N THR A 95 -10.85 -20.15 -5.16
CA THR A 95 -9.44 -20.42 -5.48
C THR A 95 -8.52 -19.27 -5.05
N SER A 96 -7.21 -19.54 -4.92
CA SER A 96 -6.22 -18.56 -4.53
C SER A 96 -4.94 -18.72 -5.34
N ARG A 97 -4.29 -17.60 -5.65
CA ARG A 97 -2.96 -17.55 -6.29
C ARG A 97 -2.04 -16.62 -5.50
N SER A 98 -0.73 -16.83 -5.58
CA SER A 98 0.24 -16.13 -4.73
C SER A 98 1.31 -15.40 -5.54
N VAL A 99 1.85 -14.32 -4.99
CA VAL A 99 3.00 -13.57 -5.53
C VAL A 99 4.04 -13.33 -4.44
N ALA A 100 5.30 -13.63 -4.74
CA ALA A 100 6.44 -13.28 -3.89
C ALA A 100 6.96 -11.87 -4.23
N PHE A 101 7.05 -10.98 -3.25
CA PHE A 101 7.50 -9.60 -3.39
C PHE A 101 8.96 -9.47 -2.98
N THR A 102 9.87 -9.60 -3.96
CA THR A 102 11.33 -9.66 -3.74
C THR A 102 12.06 -8.35 -4.02
N ASN A 103 11.35 -7.34 -4.51
CA ASN A 103 11.91 -6.04 -4.88
C ASN A 103 11.27 -4.97 -4.00
N LEU A 104 12.05 -3.98 -3.58
CA LEU A 104 11.53 -2.83 -2.85
C LEU A 104 10.69 -1.93 -3.73
N GLY A 105 9.75 -1.21 -3.11
CA GLY A 105 8.97 -0.17 -3.77
C GLY A 105 7.47 -0.42 -3.74
N ILE A 106 6.76 0.35 -4.54
CA ILE A 106 5.30 0.40 -4.57
C ILE A 106 4.82 -0.41 -5.79
N CYS A 107 3.86 -1.31 -5.56
CA CYS A 107 3.27 -2.14 -6.59
C CYS A 107 1.74 -1.97 -6.60
N TYR A 108 1.22 -1.36 -7.67
CA TYR A 108 -0.22 -1.26 -7.89
C TYR A 108 -0.76 -2.56 -8.47
N ILE A 109 -1.86 -3.04 -7.90
CA ILE A 109 -2.53 -4.30 -8.20
C ILE A 109 -3.91 -4.01 -8.77
N PHE A 110 -4.28 -4.66 -9.87
CA PHE A 110 -5.53 -4.42 -10.59
C PHE A 110 -6.23 -5.72 -11.02
N CYS A 111 -7.52 -5.61 -11.36
CA CYS A 111 -8.29 -6.69 -11.99
C CYS A 111 -8.60 -6.39 -13.46
N ASN A 112 -8.30 -7.31 -14.38
CA ASN A 112 -8.48 -7.09 -15.82
C ASN A 112 -9.94 -7.04 -16.30
N ILE A 113 -10.92 -7.43 -15.47
CA ILE A 113 -12.34 -7.44 -15.86
C ILE A 113 -13.21 -6.51 -15.01
N HIS A 114 -12.65 -5.89 -13.97
CA HIS A 114 -13.33 -4.92 -13.10
C HIS A 114 -12.46 -3.65 -12.98
N PRO A 115 -12.79 -2.56 -13.69
CA PRO A 115 -11.98 -1.34 -13.72
C PRO A 115 -11.92 -0.55 -12.41
N GLU A 116 -12.78 -0.90 -11.44
CA GLU A 116 -12.81 -0.26 -10.12
C GLU A 116 -11.93 -0.99 -9.09
N MET A 117 -11.44 -2.18 -9.42
CA MET A 117 -10.64 -3.00 -8.49
C MET A 117 -9.17 -2.61 -8.52
N SER A 118 -8.75 -1.90 -7.48
CA SER A 118 -7.34 -1.59 -7.22
C SER A 118 -6.92 -1.85 -5.78
N ALA A 119 -5.66 -2.23 -5.61
CA ALA A 119 -4.95 -2.25 -4.34
C ALA A 119 -3.48 -1.87 -4.55
N VAL A 120 -2.76 -1.63 -3.46
CA VAL A 120 -1.33 -1.30 -3.46
C VAL A 120 -0.59 -2.17 -2.44
N VAL A 121 0.52 -2.75 -2.87
CA VAL A 121 1.50 -3.38 -2.00
C VAL A 121 2.74 -2.50 -1.91
N VAL A 122 3.09 -2.05 -0.70
CA VAL A 122 4.33 -1.31 -0.43
C VAL A 122 5.34 -2.27 0.17
N VAL A 123 6.43 -2.52 -0.54
CA VAL A 123 7.49 -3.44 -0.13
C VAL A 123 8.63 -2.66 0.53
N VAL A 124 8.91 -2.96 1.80
CA VAL A 124 9.89 -2.26 2.63
C VAL A 124 11.05 -3.17 3.07
N ASP A 125 12.19 -2.57 3.41
CA ASP A 125 13.39 -3.25 3.91
C ASP A 125 13.60 -3.08 5.43
N THR A 126 12.50 -2.86 6.16
CA THR A 126 12.51 -2.63 7.60
C THR A 126 11.33 -3.36 8.25
N PRO A 127 11.47 -3.90 9.49
CA PRO A 127 10.35 -4.40 10.25
C PRO A 127 9.52 -3.28 10.90
N TYR A 128 10.02 -2.04 10.86
CA TYR A 128 9.39 -0.88 11.50
C TYR A 128 8.48 -0.17 10.52
N TYR A 129 7.26 -0.66 10.36
CA TYR A 129 6.24 -0.05 9.52
C TYR A 129 4.85 -0.10 10.17
N ALA A 130 3.94 0.71 9.65
CA ALA A 130 2.53 0.73 10.02
C ALA A 130 1.67 1.24 8.85
N VAL A 131 0.36 1.03 8.95
CA VAL A 131 -0.66 1.67 8.11
C VAL A 131 -1.61 2.44 9.01
N SER A 132 -2.00 3.65 8.63
CA SER A 132 -2.96 4.45 9.39
C SER A 132 -4.39 3.92 9.29
N ASN A 133 -5.15 4.06 10.36
CA ASN A 133 -6.60 3.82 10.36
C ASN A 133 -7.37 5.06 9.84
N ARG A 134 -8.71 5.01 9.79
CA ARG A 134 -9.55 6.15 9.31
C ARG A 134 -9.37 7.43 10.11
N ALA A 135 -9.01 7.34 11.39
CA ALA A 135 -8.71 8.49 12.23
C ALA A 135 -7.29 9.03 11.98
N GLY A 136 -6.47 8.35 11.17
CA GLY A 136 -5.09 8.68 10.88
C GLY A 136 -4.10 8.07 11.87
N GLU A 137 -4.58 7.36 12.89
CA GLU A 137 -3.73 6.82 13.94
C GLU A 137 -2.95 5.62 13.44
N PHE A 138 -1.69 5.52 13.84
CA PHE A 138 -0.85 4.38 13.54
C PHE A 138 0.07 4.04 14.73
N THR A 139 0.51 2.79 14.78
CA THR A 139 1.50 2.31 15.73
C THR A 139 2.54 1.46 15.02
N VAL A 140 3.79 1.90 15.05
CA VAL A 140 4.95 1.13 14.61
C VAL A 140 5.50 0.37 15.84
N PRO A 141 5.39 -0.97 15.89
CA PRO A 141 5.79 -1.75 17.06
C PRO A 141 7.31 -1.83 17.21
N ASN A 142 7.77 -1.96 18.46
CA ASN A 142 9.12 -2.39 18.82
C ASN A 142 10.28 -1.60 18.18
N VAL A 143 10.13 -0.29 17.97
CA VAL A 143 11.18 0.57 17.39
C VAL A 143 12.23 0.92 18.45
N PRO A 144 13.50 0.50 18.30
CA PRO A 144 14.56 0.85 19.25
C PRO A 144 14.92 2.35 19.20
N PRO A 145 15.51 2.91 20.26
CA PRO A 145 16.17 4.21 20.19
C PRO A 145 17.25 4.25 19.09
N GLY A 146 17.33 5.34 18.34
CA GLY A 146 18.26 5.48 17.22
C GLY A 146 17.88 6.60 16.25
N ARG A 147 18.63 6.70 15.15
CA ARG A 147 18.31 7.59 14.02
C ARG A 147 17.66 6.79 12.91
N TYR A 148 16.60 7.34 12.32
CA TYR A 148 15.81 6.67 11.30
C TYR A 148 15.48 7.62 10.16
N ALA A 149 15.52 7.10 8.94
CA ALA A 149 14.87 7.68 7.79
C ALA A 149 13.38 7.33 7.86
N LEU A 150 12.54 8.30 8.21
CA LEU A 150 11.09 8.21 8.17
C LEU A 150 10.62 8.44 6.74
N SER A 151 9.88 7.47 6.22
CA SER A 151 9.21 7.57 4.92
C SER A 151 7.71 7.41 5.08
N VAL A 152 6.97 8.07 4.20
CA VAL A 152 5.51 8.04 4.18
C VAL A 152 5.05 7.89 2.75
N TRP A 153 4.01 7.10 2.53
CA TRP A 153 3.34 6.98 1.23
C TRP A 153 1.83 7.00 1.41
N HIS A 154 1.16 7.70 0.51
CA HIS A 154 -0.29 7.70 0.38
C HIS A 154 -0.63 7.88 -1.10
N GLU A 155 -1.64 7.17 -1.60
CA GLU A 155 -1.93 7.06 -3.04
C GLU A 155 -2.11 8.41 -3.74
N ARG A 156 -2.64 9.39 -3.00
CA ARG A 156 -2.92 10.75 -3.50
C ARG A 156 -1.94 11.81 -3.03
N HIS A 157 -0.94 11.45 -2.25
CA HIS A 157 0.00 12.44 -1.73
C HIS A 157 0.92 12.94 -2.84
N LYS A 158 1.04 14.26 -2.94
CA LYS A 158 2.03 14.94 -3.76
C LYS A 158 3.01 15.64 -2.81
N PRO A 159 4.29 15.25 -2.78
CA PRO A 159 5.29 15.94 -1.98
C PRO A 159 5.34 17.42 -2.35
N GLU A 160 5.34 18.32 -1.37
CA GLU A 160 5.52 19.76 -1.60
C GLU A 160 6.96 20.06 -2.03
N ARG A 161 7.90 19.23 -1.55
CA ARG A 161 9.31 19.31 -1.89
C ARG A 161 9.87 17.92 -2.23
N PRO A 162 10.83 17.82 -3.17
CA PRO A 162 11.47 16.54 -3.50
C PRO A 162 12.17 15.84 -2.33
N ASP A 163 12.52 16.58 -1.28
CA ASP A 163 13.22 16.12 -0.07
C ASP A 163 12.28 15.93 1.14
N GLU A 164 10.95 15.99 0.95
CA GLU A 164 9.99 15.84 2.04
C GLU A 164 10.11 14.47 2.73
N TYR A 165 10.31 13.42 1.92
CA TYR A 165 10.57 12.06 2.39
C TYR A 165 11.61 11.36 1.50
N PRO A 166 12.49 10.51 2.08
CA PRO A 166 12.62 10.25 3.51
C PRO A 166 13.21 11.45 4.29
N ARG A 167 12.75 11.67 5.53
CA ARG A 167 13.34 12.64 6.46
C ARG A 167 13.93 11.96 7.69
N GLU A 168 15.03 12.49 8.23
CA GLU A 168 15.63 11.91 9.43
C GLU A 168 14.84 12.26 10.70
N VAL A 169 14.64 11.27 11.58
CA VAL A 169 14.07 11.42 12.91
C VAL A 169 14.94 10.71 13.95
N ARG A 170 14.98 11.25 15.17
CA ARG A 170 15.67 10.63 16.31
C ARG A 170 14.64 10.09 17.30
N ILE A 171 14.72 8.80 17.57
CA ILE A 171 13.90 8.11 18.56
C ILE A 171 14.76 7.91 19.81
N SER A 172 14.26 8.35 20.96
CA SER A 172 14.88 8.15 22.28
C SER A 172 14.01 7.23 23.13
N GLN A 173 14.53 6.73 24.24
CA GLN A 173 13.74 5.93 25.19
C GLN A 173 12.54 6.68 25.78
N ALA A 174 12.60 8.02 25.83
CA ALA A 174 11.51 8.88 26.29
C ALA A 174 10.51 9.23 25.18
N SER A 175 10.83 8.95 23.91
CA SER A 175 9.95 9.25 22.79
C SER A 175 8.98 8.11 22.55
N THR A 176 7.68 8.40 22.66
CA THR A 176 6.60 7.44 22.38
C THR A 176 5.77 7.82 21.15
N SER A 177 5.97 9.03 20.61
CA SER A 177 5.22 9.56 19.47
C SER A 177 6.10 10.18 18.37
N LEU A 178 5.77 9.90 17.11
CA LEU A 178 6.29 10.58 15.91
C LEU A 178 5.55 11.90 15.63
N GLY A 179 4.57 12.25 16.48
CA GLY A 179 3.75 13.45 16.33
C GLY A 179 2.71 13.34 15.21
N VAL A 180 2.34 14.50 14.65
CA VAL A 180 1.41 14.60 13.52
C VAL A 180 2.20 14.67 12.22
N ILE A 181 1.92 13.74 11.32
CA ILE A 181 2.42 13.73 9.94
C ILE A 181 1.35 14.37 9.06
N ARG A 182 1.63 15.53 8.46
CA ARG A 182 0.69 16.18 7.53
C ARG A 182 1.02 15.77 6.12
N LEU A 183 0.01 15.31 5.37
CA LEU A 183 0.13 14.99 3.95
C LEU A 183 -0.86 15.83 3.16
N ILE A 184 -0.40 16.45 2.08
CA ILE A 184 -1.27 17.19 1.17
C ILE A 184 -1.66 16.26 0.03
N GLU A 185 -2.96 16.13 -0.20
CA GLU A 185 -3.46 15.43 -1.38
C GLU A 185 -3.34 16.29 -2.63
N SER A 186 -3.04 15.62 -3.74
CA SER A 186 -3.20 16.18 -5.07
C SER A 186 -4.68 16.32 -5.41
N ASP A 187 -5.03 17.49 -5.97
CA ASP A 187 -6.33 17.73 -6.60
C ASP A 187 -6.46 17.02 -7.96
N GLN A 188 -5.38 16.39 -8.45
CA GLN A 188 -5.45 15.59 -9.66
C GLN A 188 -6.33 14.35 -9.45
N VAL A 189 -7.29 14.16 -10.35
CA VAL A 189 -8.09 12.94 -10.41
C VAL A 189 -7.16 11.79 -10.79
N ILE A 190 -7.08 10.76 -9.94
CA ILE A 190 -6.41 9.51 -10.30
C ILE A 190 -7.20 8.93 -11.49
N ALA A 191 -6.55 8.88 -12.66
CA ALA A 191 -7.15 8.27 -13.82
C ALA A 191 -7.49 6.80 -13.50
N PRO A 192 -8.65 6.27 -13.95
CA PRO A 192 -8.94 4.86 -13.83
C PRO A 192 -7.79 4.03 -14.39
N HIS A 193 -7.48 2.90 -13.75
CA HIS A 193 -6.41 2.05 -14.22
C HIS A 193 -6.76 1.46 -15.59
N LYS A 194 -5.72 1.20 -16.39
CA LYS A 194 -5.88 0.49 -17.67
C LYS A 194 -6.01 -1.01 -17.42
N ASN A 195 -6.50 -1.73 -18.42
CA ASN A 195 -6.54 -3.18 -18.40
C ASN A 195 -5.12 -3.77 -18.55
N LYS A 196 -4.98 -5.10 -18.48
CA LYS A 196 -3.67 -5.76 -18.51
C LYS A 196 -2.88 -5.60 -19.80
N TYR A 197 -3.51 -5.06 -20.85
CA TYR A 197 -2.87 -4.73 -22.14
C TYR A 197 -2.54 -3.24 -22.26
N GLY A 198 -2.70 -2.46 -21.19
CA GLY A 198 -2.46 -1.01 -21.19
C GLY A 198 -3.53 -0.20 -21.92
N LYS A 199 -4.72 -0.78 -22.16
CA LYS A 199 -5.84 -0.12 -22.86
C LYS A 199 -6.96 0.26 -21.90
N ASP A 200 -7.80 1.20 -22.32
CA ASP A 200 -9.04 1.49 -21.61
C ASP A 200 -9.97 0.27 -21.57
N TYR A 201 -10.80 0.21 -20.53
CA TYR A 201 -11.85 -0.79 -20.44
C TYR A 201 -12.97 -0.45 -21.41
N ASN A 202 -13.56 -1.49 -22.00
CA ASN A 202 -14.79 -1.31 -22.76
C ASN A 202 -15.90 -0.88 -21.80
N PRO A 203 -16.78 0.06 -22.21
CA PRO A 203 -17.91 0.44 -21.39
C PRO A 203 -18.82 -0.78 -21.11
N PRO A 204 -19.46 -0.84 -19.92
CA PRO A 204 -20.41 -1.89 -19.59
C PRO A 204 -21.50 -2.00 -20.66
N LYS A 205 -21.80 -3.21 -21.13
CA LYS A 205 -23.00 -3.43 -21.96
C LYS A 205 -24.24 -3.41 -21.06
N PRO A 206 -25.32 -2.65 -21.39
CA PRO A 206 -26.48 -2.45 -20.51
C PRO A 206 -27.21 -3.73 -20.06
N THR A 207 -26.99 -4.86 -20.72
CA THR A 207 -27.72 -6.13 -20.52
C THR A 207 -26.91 -7.24 -19.86
N SER A 208 -25.69 -6.98 -19.38
CA SER A 208 -24.90 -8.04 -18.74
C SER A 208 -25.36 -8.26 -17.29
N PRO A 209 -25.79 -9.49 -16.90
CA PRO A 209 -26.24 -9.79 -15.54
C PRO A 209 -25.14 -9.63 -14.48
N ILE A 210 -23.89 -9.42 -14.90
CA ILE A 210 -22.71 -9.17 -14.06
C ILE A 210 -22.77 -7.76 -13.40
N TYR A 211 -23.63 -6.87 -13.91
CA TYR A 211 -23.85 -5.50 -13.38
C TYR A 211 -25.22 -5.34 -12.72
N LYS A 212 -25.52 -6.11 -11.66
CA LYS A 212 -26.45 -5.62 -10.66
C LYS A 212 -25.65 -4.96 -9.54
N LYS A 213 -25.97 -3.69 -9.28
CA LYS A 213 -25.38 -2.85 -8.22
C LYS A 213 -25.61 -3.45 -6.84
#